data_AF-A0A933K4Z0-F1
#
_entry.id   AF-A0A933K4Z0-F1
#
_cell.length_a   1.000
_cell.length_b   1.000
_cell.length_c   1.000
_cell.angle_alpha   90.00
_cell.angle_beta   90.00
_cell.angle_gamma   90.00
#
_symmetry.space_group_name_H-M   'P 1'
#
loop_
_entity.id
_entity.type
_entity.pdbx_description
1 polymer ?
#
loop_
_entity_poly.entity_id
_entity_poly.type
_entity_poly.pdbx_seq_one_letter_code
_entity_poly.pdbx_strand_id
1 'polypeptide(L)'
;MICKTCLAVLALLLIRPAAGVGAATEPPDPAATIRTLSDRVRARQHEISTINLLNGLNLNPKQAGQVLALARRAGAARQEMLIGSARLEDMLRQAEHDFGLLRAEIQKGAPARGWIPERAGHSEHLLMQEQRNLKEKLAQTLTELEKELEAVLSPEQAQIVRSFSPCLIPPPELNDPVRAGQAKVQRKFVDRFAKIRGIPELDWTTRREALADEHIERFCEQRFQLTDEEKKVERKRFLDLTEEVRKMTDAEFEMEKESVAARLEPEDKVKKLRKELDERLPHKRRGFSGLSEHLLDDRVVPILEERLGRGASPAAPVR
;
A
#
# COMPACT_ATOMS: atom_id res chain seq x y z
N MET A 1 15.88 -17.98 16.41
CA MET A 1 15.20 -17.42 15.22
C MET A 1 14.87 -15.97 15.53
N ILE A 2 15.69 -15.02 15.06
CA ILE A 2 15.46 -13.58 15.30
C ILE A 2 14.33 -13.15 14.38
N CYS A 3 13.21 -12.73 14.97
CA CYS A 3 12.01 -12.33 14.26
C CYS A 3 12.30 -11.03 13.49
N LYS A 4 12.22 -11.09 12.15
CA LYS A 4 12.51 -9.99 11.20
C LYS A 4 11.62 -8.74 11.37
N THR A 5 10.68 -8.73 12.31
CA THR A 5 9.70 -7.66 12.51
C THR A 5 10.10 -6.61 13.55
N CYS A 6 11.20 -6.78 14.30
CA CYS A 6 11.57 -5.83 15.37
C CYS A 6 12.42 -4.63 14.93
N LEU A 7 12.95 -4.61 13.69
CA LEU A 7 13.93 -3.59 13.25
C LEU A 7 13.37 -2.45 12.37
N ALA A 8 12.08 -2.45 12.06
CA ALA A 8 11.54 -1.58 11.01
C ALA A 8 11.05 -0.17 11.46
N VAL A 9 11.14 0.20 12.73
CA VAL A 9 10.66 1.51 13.21
C VAL A 9 11.79 2.49 13.59
N LEU A 10 13.05 2.04 13.65
CA LEU A 10 14.19 2.91 13.98
C LEU A 10 14.85 3.61 12.77
N ALA A 11 14.34 3.42 11.56
CA ALA A 11 14.97 3.93 10.33
C ALA A 11 14.67 5.41 9.99
N LEU A 12 14.12 6.19 10.93
CA LEU A 12 13.75 7.60 10.70
C LEU A 12 14.49 8.60 11.60
N LEU A 13 15.62 8.22 12.19
CA LEU A 13 16.32 9.00 13.22
C LEU A 13 17.83 9.17 12.99
N LEU A 14 18.24 9.66 11.82
CA LEU A 14 19.61 10.18 11.65
C LEU A 14 19.64 11.46 10.78
N ILE A 15 19.27 12.59 11.38
CA ILE A 15 19.77 13.91 10.95
C ILE A 15 20.78 14.34 12.01
N ARG A 16 22.08 14.24 11.69
CA ARG A 16 23.18 14.74 12.53
C ARG A 16 23.56 16.15 12.08
N PRO A 17 23.80 17.12 12.99
CA PRO A 17 24.41 18.38 12.62
C PRO A 17 25.90 18.16 12.34
N ALA A 18 26.39 18.77 11.26
CA ALA A 18 27.79 18.75 10.87
C ALA A 18 28.60 19.68 11.78
N ALA A 19 29.59 19.12 12.47
CA ALA A 19 30.74 19.86 12.98
C ALA A 19 31.99 19.12 12.47
N GLY A 20 32.78 19.83 11.67
CA GLY A 20 33.89 19.26 10.93
C GLY A 20 35.12 18.98 11.80
N VAL A 21 35.79 17.87 11.49
CA VAL A 21 37.25 17.74 11.57
C VAL A 21 37.66 16.95 10.34
N GLY A 22 38.59 17.50 9.57
CA GLY A 22 39.10 16.92 8.34
C GLY A 22 39.76 15.56 8.60
N ALA A 23 39.10 14.50 8.16
CA ALA A 23 39.70 13.21 7.91
C ALA A 23 39.51 12.92 6.41
N ALA A 24 40.58 12.48 5.76
CA ALA A 24 40.57 12.07 4.36
C ALA A 24 39.36 11.16 4.11
N THR A 25 38.40 11.65 3.33
CA THR A 25 37.18 10.91 3.01
C THR A 25 37.57 9.72 2.17
N GLU A 26 37.60 8.53 2.78
CA GLU A 26 37.49 7.29 2.05
C GLU A 26 36.34 7.42 1.04
N PRO A 27 36.52 6.94 -0.20
CA PRO A 27 35.44 6.99 -1.19
C PRO A 27 34.19 6.34 -0.58
N PRO A 28 33.02 6.99 -0.67
CA PRO A 28 31.83 6.52 0.02
C PRO A 28 31.53 5.08 -0.36
N ASP A 29 31.35 4.21 0.64
CA ASP A 29 30.96 2.81 0.45
C ASP A 29 29.86 2.75 -0.62
N PRO A 30 30.10 2.11 -1.77
CA PRO A 30 29.11 2.00 -2.84
C PRO A 30 27.80 1.41 -2.33
N ALA A 31 27.84 0.49 -1.36
CA ALA A 31 26.64 -0.08 -0.78
C ALA A 31 25.87 0.93 0.09
N ALA A 32 26.55 1.78 0.86
CA ALA A 32 25.92 2.87 1.60
C ALA A 32 25.30 3.92 0.67
N THR A 33 25.97 4.22 -0.44
CA THR A 33 25.48 5.13 -1.48
C THR A 33 24.22 4.58 -2.13
N ILE A 34 24.22 3.31 -2.54
CA ILE A 34 23.06 2.63 -3.14
C ILE A 34 21.86 2.60 -2.16
N ARG A 35 22.09 2.27 -0.88
CA ARG A 35 21.03 2.30 0.15
C ARG A 35 20.39 3.68 0.26
N THR A 36 21.22 4.71 0.39
CA THR A 36 20.77 6.12 0.50
C THR A 36 19.98 6.56 -0.73
N LEU A 37 20.45 6.23 -1.93
CA LEU A 37 19.74 6.54 -3.17
C LEU A 37 18.41 5.80 -3.27
N SER A 38 18.37 4.52 -2.89
CA SER A 38 17.14 3.72 -2.87
C SER A 38 16.09 4.30 -1.93
N ASP A 39 16.50 4.71 -0.73
CA ASP A 39 15.62 5.34 0.25
C ASP A 39 15.06 6.67 -0.26
N ARG A 40 15.88 7.49 -0.92
CA ARG A 40 15.45 8.74 -1.55
C ARG A 40 14.46 8.51 -2.69
N VAL A 41 14.71 7.53 -3.56
CA VAL A 41 13.78 7.18 -4.65
C VAL A 41 12.44 6.74 -4.08
N ARG A 42 12.44 5.87 -3.06
CA ARG A 42 11.22 5.42 -2.38
C ARG A 42 10.47 6.59 -1.76
N ALA A 43 11.17 7.50 -1.07
CA ALA A 43 10.56 8.70 -0.48
C ALA A 43 9.86 9.56 -1.54
N ARG A 44 10.51 9.78 -2.70
CA ARG A 44 9.91 10.53 -3.83
C ARG A 44 8.71 9.82 -4.44
N GLN A 45 8.76 8.51 -4.60
CA GLN A 45 7.60 7.74 -5.10
C GLN A 45 6.39 7.88 -4.17
N HIS A 46 6.62 7.83 -2.86
CA HIS A 46 5.56 8.05 -1.88
C HIS A 46 5.01 9.48 -1.93
N GLU A 47 5.87 10.49 -2.00
CA GLU A 47 5.47 11.89 -2.13
C GLU A 47 4.59 12.12 -3.35
N ILE A 48 5.01 11.62 -4.53
CA ILE A 48 4.23 11.70 -5.77
C ILE A 48 2.86 11.02 -5.60
N SER A 49 2.84 9.84 -4.96
CA SER A 49 1.59 9.13 -4.68
C SER A 49 0.66 9.94 -3.76
N THR A 50 1.18 10.60 -2.72
CA THR A 50 0.40 11.47 -1.84
C THR A 50 -0.14 12.68 -2.59
N ILE A 51 0.67 13.30 -3.46
CA ILE A 51 0.23 14.41 -4.33
C ILE A 51 -0.91 13.96 -5.25
N ASN A 52 -0.79 12.77 -5.85
CA ASN A 52 -1.82 12.20 -6.73
C ASN A 52 -3.14 11.99 -5.99
N LEU A 53 -3.10 11.43 -4.77
CA LEU A 53 -4.29 11.30 -3.93
C LEU A 53 -4.91 12.66 -3.64
N LEU A 54 -4.14 13.62 -3.13
CA LEU A 54 -4.63 14.94 -2.77
C LEU A 54 -5.19 15.71 -3.97
N ASN A 55 -4.66 15.49 -5.18
CA ASN A 55 -5.24 16.03 -6.42
C ASN A 55 -6.60 15.41 -6.72
N GLY A 56 -6.71 14.08 -6.67
CA GLY A 56 -7.96 13.36 -6.94
C GLY A 56 -9.09 13.68 -5.94
N LEU A 57 -8.76 14.15 -4.73
CA LEU A 57 -9.76 14.52 -3.73
C LEU A 57 -10.42 15.88 -3.99
N ASN A 58 -9.82 16.76 -4.79
CA ASN A 58 -10.34 18.11 -5.08
C ASN A 58 -10.81 18.87 -3.82
N LEU A 59 -10.00 18.85 -2.76
CA LEU A 59 -10.33 19.50 -1.49
C LEU A 59 -10.47 21.01 -1.66
N ASN A 60 -11.55 21.59 -1.14
CA ASN A 60 -11.66 23.05 -1.07
C ASN A 60 -10.72 23.63 0.01
N PRO A 61 -10.42 24.96 0.03
CA PRO A 61 -9.47 25.54 0.97
C PRO A 61 -9.81 25.29 2.45
N LYS A 62 -11.12 25.28 2.80
CA LYS A 62 -11.58 24.98 4.16
C LYS A 62 -11.28 23.53 4.53
N GLN A 63 -11.63 22.58 3.67
CA GLN A 63 -11.34 21.16 3.86
C GLN A 63 -9.83 20.92 3.96
N ALA A 64 -9.04 21.49 3.06
CA ALA A 64 -7.58 21.37 3.08
C ALA A 64 -6.97 21.90 4.40
N GLY A 65 -7.46 23.04 4.91
CA GLY A 65 -7.05 23.56 6.21
C GLY A 65 -7.40 22.63 7.38
N GLN A 66 -8.59 22.03 7.37
CA GLN A 66 -9.03 21.06 8.38
C GLN A 66 -8.20 19.77 8.33
N VAL A 67 -7.96 19.22 7.13
CA VAL A 67 -7.11 18.03 6.94
C VAL A 67 -5.67 18.31 7.42
N LEU A 68 -5.11 19.49 7.10
CA LEU A 68 -3.79 19.90 7.58
C LEU A 68 -3.71 19.94 9.11
N ALA A 69 -4.73 20.51 9.77
CA ALA A 69 -4.79 20.58 11.22
C ALA A 69 -4.84 19.16 11.86
N LEU A 70 -5.63 18.25 11.26
CA LEU A 70 -5.72 16.86 11.71
C LEU A 70 -4.40 16.10 11.48
N ALA A 71 -3.75 16.28 10.33
CA ALA A 71 -2.46 15.66 10.03
C ALA A 71 -1.36 16.13 11.01
N ARG A 72 -1.33 17.43 11.35
CA ARG A 72 -0.42 17.96 12.37
C ARG A 72 -0.69 17.38 13.75
N ARG A 73 -1.96 17.24 14.16
CA ARG A 73 -2.32 16.58 15.43
C ARG A 73 -1.88 15.12 15.46
N ALA A 74 -2.03 14.40 14.34
CA ALA A 74 -1.54 13.04 14.21
C ALA A 74 -0.01 12.95 14.33
N GLY A 75 0.71 13.87 13.68
CA GLY A 75 2.17 13.99 13.80
C GLY A 75 2.62 14.31 15.22
N ALA A 76 1.95 15.25 15.89
CA ALA A 76 2.21 15.58 17.28
C ALA A 76 1.98 14.38 18.21
N ALA A 77 0.90 13.62 18.02
CA ALA A 77 0.63 12.41 18.79
C ALA A 77 1.72 11.33 18.59
N ARG A 78 2.22 11.17 17.35
CA ARG A 78 3.36 10.27 17.07
C ARG A 78 4.63 10.74 17.79
N GLN A 79 4.93 12.03 17.76
CA GLN A 79 6.10 12.61 18.43
C GLN A 79 5.99 12.52 19.96
N GLU A 80 4.83 12.80 20.53
CA GLU A 80 4.61 12.72 21.97
C GLU A 80 4.81 11.30 22.51
N MET A 81 4.37 10.28 21.77
CA MET A 81 4.63 8.88 22.12
C MET A 81 6.13 8.52 22.12
N LEU A 82 6.95 9.21 21.31
CA LEU A 82 8.39 9.00 21.24
C LEU A 82 9.16 9.80 22.30
N ILE A 83 8.84 11.09 22.44
CA ILE A 83 9.55 12.03 23.32
C ILE A 83 9.09 11.86 24.78
N GLY A 84 7.83 11.52 25.02
CA GLY A 84 7.24 11.45 26.35
C GLY A 84 7.57 10.17 27.14
N SER A 85 8.30 9.21 26.54
CA SER A 85 8.56 7.91 27.18
C SER A 85 10.00 7.77 27.64
N ALA A 86 10.37 8.51 28.71
CA ALA A 86 11.63 8.29 29.45
C ALA A 86 11.76 6.81 29.85
N ARG A 87 10.63 6.18 30.20
CA ARG A 87 10.53 4.75 30.46
C ARG A 87 10.96 3.90 29.26
N LEU A 88 10.53 4.22 28.04
CA LEU A 88 10.95 3.48 26.83
C LEU A 88 12.45 3.64 26.59
N GLU A 89 13.00 4.85 26.80
CA GLU A 89 14.44 5.07 26.68
C GLU A 89 15.23 4.19 27.66
N ASP A 90 14.84 4.15 28.94
CA ASP A 90 15.47 3.31 29.95
C ASP A 90 15.39 1.82 29.58
N MET A 91 14.22 1.38 29.09
CA MET A 91 14.02 0.00 28.64
C MET A 91 14.88 -0.34 27.42
N LEU A 92 15.04 0.59 26.48
CA LEU A 92 15.90 0.41 25.31
C LEU A 92 17.38 0.32 25.71
N ARG A 93 17.85 1.19 26.61
CA ARG A 93 19.21 1.14 27.15
C ARG A 93 19.47 -0.17 27.88
N GLN A 94 18.52 -0.62 28.69
CA GLN A 94 18.63 -1.89 29.41
C GLN A 94 18.66 -3.09 28.45
N ALA A 95 17.80 -3.10 27.44
CA ALA A 95 17.79 -4.15 26.43
C ALA A 95 19.05 -4.15 25.58
N GLU A 96 19.57 -2.98 25.18
CA GLU A 96 20.84 -2.86 24.45
C GLU A 96 21.99 -3.50 25.25
N HIS A 97 22.08 -3.16 26.55
CA HIS A 97 23.05 -3.76 27.45
C HIS A 97 22.91 -5.29 27.52
N ASP A 98 21.70 -5.80 27.78
CA ASP A 98 21.45 -7.23 27.98
C ASP A 98 21.65 -8.04 26.70
N PHE A 99 21.26 -7.48 25.54
CA PHE A 99 21.54 -8.08 24.24
C PHE A 99 23.03 -8.05 23.90
N GLY A 100 23.76 -7.01 24.33
CA GLY A 100 25.22 -6.97 24.25
C GLY A 100 25.88 -8.11 25.01
N LEU A 101 25.46 -8.35 26.25
CA LEU A 101 25.94 -9.48 27.06
C LEU A 101 25.60 -10.83 26.43
N LEU A 102 24.35 -11.02 25.99
CA LEU A 102 23.92 -12.25 25.32
C LEU A 102 24.71 -12.50 24.04
N ARG A 103 24.94 -11.46 23.22
CA ARG A 103 25.75 -11.54 22.00
C ARG A 103 27.17 -12.00 22.33
N ALA A 104 27.82 -11.38 23.31
CA ALA A 104 29.18 -11.75 23.72
C ALA A 104 29.26 -13.21 24.19
N GLU A 105 28.22 -13.70 24.89
CA GLU A 105 28.15 -15.09 25.34
C GLU A 105 27.98 -16.07 24.17
N ILE A 106 27.07 -15.78 23.23
CA ILE A 106 26.84 -16.61 22.04
C ILE A 106 28.10 -16.67 21.16
N GLN A 107 28.87 -15.58 21.08
CA GLN A 107 30.11 -15.52 20.30
C GLN A 107 31.21 -16.46 20.82
N LYS A 108 31.10 -16.97 22.05
CA LYS A 108 32.04 -17.98 22.59
C LYS A 108 31.86 -19.37 21.98
N GLY A 109 30.85 -19.57 21.12
CA GLY A 109 30.63 -20.83 20.39
C GLY A 109 29.86 -21.90 21.15
N ALA A 110 29.38 -21.61 22.36
CA ALA A 110 28.49 -22.46 23.13
C ALA A 110 27.12 -21.78 23.32
N PRO A 111 26.03 -22.54 23.51
CA PRO A 111 24.74 -21.97 23.86
C PRO A 111 24.83 -21.18 25.17
N ALA A 112 24.32 -19.95 25.19
CA ALA A 112 24.23 -19.15 26.41
C ALA A 112 23.34 -19.86 27.44
N ARG A 113 23.78 -19.91 28.70
CA ARG A 113 23.07 -20.57 29.82
C ARG A 113 23.05 -19.69 31.06
N GLY A 114 22.13 -19.98 31.98
CA GLY A 114 21.98 -19.25 33.23
C GLY A 114 21.26 -17.91 33.06
N TRP A 115 21.60 -16.94 33.90
CA TRP A 115 20.84 -15.69 34.03
C TRP A 115 20.93 -14.75 32.82
N ILE A 116 21.97 -14.87 31.98
CA ILE A 116 22.18 -13.98 30.81
C ILE A 116 21.04 -14.11 29.78
N PRO A 117 20.74 -15.31 29.22
CA PRO A 117 19.61 -15.47 28.29
C PRO A 117 18.25 -15.18 28.94
N GLU A 118 18.07 -15.49 30.23
CA GLU A 118 16.83 -15.18 30.96
C GLU A 118 16.58 -13.67 31.05
N ARG A 119 17.61 -12.91 31.42
CA ARG A 119 17.55 -11.44 31.52
C ARG A 119 17.31 -10.80 30.16
N ALA A 120 18.01 -11.25 29.11
CA ALA A 120 17.77 -10.78 27.75
C ALA A 120 16.33 -11.07 27.28
N GLY A 121 15.81 -12.27 27.55
CA GLY A 121 14.42 -12.63 27.25
C GLY A 121 13.40 -11.78 28.03
N HIS A 122 13.70 -11.45 29.29
CA HIS A 122 12.87 -10.54 30.08
C HIS A 122 12.85 -9.12 29.49
N SER A 123 14.02 -8.57 29.14
CA SER A 123 14.13 -7.25 28.51
C SER A 123 13.42 -7.20 27.14
N GLU A 124 13.49 -8.27 26.35
CA GLU A 124 12.71 -8.40 25.11
C GLU A 124 11.21 -8.40 25.39
N HIS A 125 10.73 -9.17 26.37
CA HIS A 125 9.33 -9.24 26.72
C HIS A 125 8.77 -7.87 27.16
N LEU A 126 9.50 -7.16 28.04
CA LEU A 126 9.11 -5.83 28.48
C LEU A 126 9.04 -4.85 27.31
N LEU A 127 10.04 -4.83 26.42
CA LEU A 127 10.02 -3.98 25.22
C LEU A 127 8.83 -4.29 24.32
N MET A 128 8.53 -5.57 24.09
CA MET A 128 7.37 -5.96 23.27
C MET A 128 6.05 -5.49 23.89
N GLN A 129 5.92 -5.59 25.21
CA GLN A 129 4.73 -5.12 25.93
C GLN A 129 4.58 -3.60 25.84
N GLU A 130 5.65 -2.84 26.07
CA GLU A 130 5.61 -1.38 26.00
C GLU A 130 5.34 -0.89 24.57
N GLN A 131 5.96 -1.51 23.56
CA GLN A 131 5.67 -1.23 22.16
C GLN A 131 4.20 -1.50 21.82
N ARG A 132 3.60 -2.57 22.35
CA ARG A 132 2.18 -2.86 22.15
C ARG A 132 1.31 -1.77 22.78
N ASN A 133 1.59 -1.39 24.02
CA ASN A 133 0.86 -0.33 24.73
C ASN A 133 0.90 1.00 23.96
N LEU A 134 2.09 1.41 23.49
CA LEU A 134 2.25 2.64 22.71
C LEU A 134 1.51 2.57 21.38
N LYS A 135 1.56 1.42 20.68
CA LYS A 135 0.80 1.21 19.45
C LYS A 135 -0.70 1.28 19.67
N GLU A 136 -1.21 0.69 20.75
CA GLU A 136 -2.63 0.73 21.09
C GLU A 136 -3.11 2.16 21.41
N LYS A 137 -2.34 2.91 22.19
CA LYS A 137 -2.63 4.33 22.49
C LYS A 137 -2.62 5.20 21.22
N LEU A 138 -1.62 5.02 20.36
CA LEU A 138 -1.54 5.74 19.10
C LEU A 138 -2.71 5.37 18.18
N ALA A 139 -3.06 4.09 18.09
CA ALA A 139 -4.19 3.63 17.29
C ALA A 139 -5.52 4.23 17.78
N GLN A 140 -5.73 4.32 19.10
CA GLN A 140 -6.91 5.00 19.68
C GLN A 140 -6.96 6.47 19.27
N THR A 141 -5.85 7.19 19.44
CA THR A 141 -5.75 8.61 19.08
C THR A 141 -6.02 8.83 17.58
N LEU A 142 -5.40 8.01 16.72
CA LEU A 142 -5.61 8.09 15.28
C LEU A 142 -7.04 7.71 14.87
N THR A 143 -7.69 6.78 15.57
CA THR A 143 -9.11 6.43 15.35
C THR A 143 -10.02 7.62 15.64
N GLU A 144 -9.73 8.41 16.68
CA GLU A 144 -10.49 9.63 16.99
C GLU A 144 -10.29 10.69 15.92
N LEU A 145 -9.03 10.93 15.52
CA LEU A 145 -8.70 11.87 14.44
C LEU A 145 -9.31 11.45 13.09
N GLU A 146 -9.43 10.15 12.86
CA GLU A 146 -10.06 9.60 11.66
C GLU A 146 -11.56 9.86 11.62
N LYS A 147 -12.27 9.79 12.75
CA LYS A 147 -13.69 10.17 12.84
C LYS A 147 -13.88 11.66 12.53
N GLU A 148 -12.97 12.51 13.02
CA GLU A 148 -12.98 13.93 12.68
C GLU A 148 -12.71 14.15 11.18
N LEU A 149 -11.79 13.38 10.60
CA LEU A 149 -11.50 13.42 9.17
C LEU A 149 -12.69 12.98 8.31
N GLU A 150 -13.42 11.94 8.71
CA GLU A 150 -14.65 11.50 8.05
C GLU A 150 -15.73 12.59 8.03
N ALA A 151 -15.79 13.45 9.04
CA ALA A 151 -16.71 14.59 9.07
C ALA A 151 -16.28 15.76 8.17
N VAL A 152 -15.00 15.82 7.77
CA VAL A 152 -14.46 16.85 6.87
C VAL A 152 -14.65 16.47 5.39
N LEU A 153 -14.57 15.18 5.08
CA LEU A 153 -14.67 14.66 3.72
C LEU A 153 -16.12 14.33 3.34
N SER A 154 -16.45 14.43 2.06
CA SER A 154 -17.70 13.83 1.55
C SER A 154 -17.58 12.29 1.57
N PRO A 155 -18.71 11.56 1.58
CA PRO A 155 -18.70 10.09 1.47
C PRO A 155 -17.92 9.58 0.25
N GLU A 156 -18.01 10.28 -0.89
CA GLU A 156 -17.31 9.96 -2.13
C GLU A 156 -15.80 10.17 -1.99
N GLN A 157 -15.39 11.31 -1.42
CA GLN A 157 -13.98 11.59 -1.12
C GLN A 157 -13.41 10.55 -0.16
N ALA A 158 -14.13 10.18 0.89
CA ALA A 158 -13.71 9.14 1.82
C ALA A 158 -13.56 7.77 1.13
N GLN A 159 -14.45 7.44 0.20
CA GLN A 159 -14.35 6.21 -0.59
C GLN A 159 -13.16 6.22 -1.55
N ILE A 160 -12.83 7.37 -2.16
CA ILE A 160 -11.61 7.54 -2.97
C ILE A 160 -10.37 7.23 -2.13
N VAL A 161 -10.28 7.77 -0.91
CA VAL A 161 -9.12 7.51 -0.03
C VAL A 161 -9.03 6.02 0.33
N ARG A 162 -10.14 5.39 0.74
CA ARG A 162 -10.15 3.96 1.14
C ARG A 162 -9.82 3.00 0.00
N SER A 163 -10.12 3.38 -1.24
CA SER A 163 -9.84 2.57 -2.44
C SER A 163 -8.55 3.00 -3.17
N PHE A 164 -7.86 4.01 -2.65
CA PHE A 164 -6.65 4.54 -3.26
C PHE A 164 -5.55 3.47 -3.29
N SER A 165 -4.88 3.35 -4.44
CA SER A 165 -3.72 2.50 -4.61
C SER A 165 -2.53 3.37 -4.98
N PRO A 166 -1.42 3.31 -4.23
CA PRO A 166 -0.26 4.12 -4.53
C PRO A 166 0.21 3.94 -5.97
N CYS A 167 0.23 5.04 -6.73
CA CYS A 167 0.61 5.03 -8.13
C CYS A 167 1.56 6.20 -8.43
N LEU A 168 2.59 5.93 -9.24
CA LEU A 168 3.52 6.96 -9.71
C LEU A 168 2.88 7.82 -10.80
N ILE A 169 2.19 7.17 -11.73
CA ILE A 169 1.45 7.81 -12.81
C ILE A 169 -0.03 7.63 -12.50
N PRO A 170 -0.77 8.72 -12.23
CA PRO A 170 -2.21 8.61 -11.98
C PRO A 170 -2.90 8.09 -13.24
N PRO A 171 -3.94 7.25 -13.11
CA PRO A 171 -4.76 6.89 -14.27
C PRO A 171 -5.33 8.18 -14.89
N PRO A 172 -5.45 8.27 -16.23
CA PRO A 172 -5.95 9.47 -16.92
C PRO A 172 -7.30 9.96 -16.41
N GLU A 173 -8.06 9.06 -15.79
CA GLU A 173 -9.45 9.19 -15.38
C GLU A 173 -9.61 9.73 -13.95
N LEU A 174 -8.53 9.95 -13.19
CA LEU A 174 -8.60 10.40 -11.77
C LEU A 174 -9.15 11.82 -11.60
N ASN A 175 -9.08 12.65 -12.67
CA ASN A 175 -9.59 14.02 -12.67
C ASN A 175 -11.06 14.12 -13.12
N ASP A 176 -11.72 13.01 -13.48
CA ASP A 176 -13.11 12.99 -13.93
C ASP A 176 -14.07 12.52 -12.81
N PRO A 177 -14.82 13.43 -12.17
CA PRO A 177 -15.69 13.12 -11.04
C PRO A 177 -16.90 12.24 -11.41
N VAL A 178 -17.18 12.02 -12.70
CA VAL A 178 -18.36 11.28 -13.19
C VAL A 178 -18.31 9.78 -12.88
N ARG A 179 -17.14 9.25 -12.49
CA ARG A 179 -16.91 7.79 -12.43
C ARG A 179 -17.05 7.14 -11.05
N ALA A 180 -17.39 7.90 -10.01
CA ALA A 180 -17.80 7.32 -8.73
C ALA A 180 -19.15 6.59 -8.91
N GLY A 181 -19.10 5.32 -9.30
CA GLY A 181 -20.29 4.48 -9.53
C GLY A 181 -20.36 3.77 -10.89
N GLN A 182 -19.41 4.01 -11.81
CA GLN A 182 -19.38 3.29 -13.08
C GLN A 182 -18.50 2.04 -12.99
N ALA A 183 -19.00 0.90 -13.48
CA ALA A 183 -18.25 -0.35 -13.54
C ALA A 183 -16.92 -0.14 -14.30
N LYS A 184 -15.84 -0.79 -13.84
CA LYS A 184 -14.53 -0.73 -14.52
C LYS A 184 -14.72 -1.13 -15.98
N VAL A 185 -14.62 -0.19 -16.90
CA VAL A 185 -14.79 -0.48 -18.33
C VAL A 185 -13.63 -1.37 -18.76
N GLN A 186 -13.92 -2.65 -18.96
CA GLN A 186 -12.95 -3.68 -19.31
C GLN A 186 -12.60 -3.66 -20.80
N ARG A 187 -12.20 -2.48 -21.29
CA ARG A 187 -12.04 -2.19 -22.72
C ARG A 187 -11.16 -3.20 -23.44
N LYS A 188 -10.07 -3.64 -22.81
CA LYS A 188 -9.16 -4.66 -23.36
C LYS A 188 -9.83 -6.02 -23.61
N PHE A 189 -10.74 -6.44 -22.73
CA PHE A 189 -11.45 -7.72 -22.88
C PHE A 189 -12.58 -7.60 -23.91
N VAL A 190 -13.28 -6.46 -23.93
CA VAL A 190 -14.27 -6.14 -24.98
C VAL A 190 -13.62 -6.17 -26.37
N ASP A 191 -12.48 -5.48 -26.53
CA ASP A 191 -11.73 -5.46 -27.80
C ASP A 191 -11.25 -6.86 -28.21
N ARG A 192 -10.86 -7.68 -27.22
CA ARG A 192 -10.46 -9.08 -27.46
C ARG A 192 -11.64 -9.92 -27.95
N PHE A 193 -12.81 -9.77 -27.36
CA PHE A 193 -14.01 -10.48 -27.79
C PHE A 193 -14.50 -10.05 -29.17
N ALA A 194 -14.45 -8.75 -29.48
CA ALA A 194 -14.75 -8.25 -30.83
C ALA A 194 -13.80 -8.87 -31.88
N LYS A 195 -12.50 -8.96 -31.57
CA LYS A 195 -11.53 -9.65 -32.45
C LYS A 195 -11.85 -11.12 -32.63
N ILE A 196 -12.22 -11.83 -31.56
CA ILE A 196 -12.56 -13.26 -31.60
C ILE A 196 -13.82 -13.50 -32.45
N ARG A 197 -14.85 -12.64 -32.34
CA ARG A 197 -16.05 -12.70 -33.21
C ARG A 197 -15.71 -12.52 -34.69
N GLY A 198 -14.74 -11.66 -35.00
CA GLY A 198 -14.29 -11.41 -36.37
C GLY A 198 -13.49 -12.54 -37.02
N ILE A 199 -13.14 -13.61 -36.29
CA ILE A 199 -12.38 -14.75 -36.85
C ILE A 199 -13.32 -15.63 -37.70
N PRO A 200 -12.99 -15.94 -38.96
CA PRO A 200 -13.76 -16.88 -39.79
C PRO A 200 -13.86 -18.28 -39.15
N GLU A 201 -14.94 -19.01 -39.42
CA GLU A 201 -15.19 -20.31 -38.75
C GLU A 201 -14.09 -21.35 -39.00
N LEU A 202 -13.55 -21.39 -40.21
CA LEU A 202 -12.43 -22.28 -40.57
C LEU A 202 -11.18 -21.98 -39.72
N ASP A 203 -10.89 -20.70 -39.50
CA ASP A 203 -9.75 -20.26 -38.69
C ASP A 203 -10.02 -20.44 -37.19
N TRP A 204 -11.27 -20.33 -36.76
CA TRP A 204 -11.66 -20.51 -35.35
C TRP A 204 -11.39 -21.93 -34.87
N THR A 205 -11.82 -22.93 -35.65
CA THR A 205 -11.65 -24.35 -35.29
C THR A 205 -10.19 -24.74 -35.08
N THR A 206 -9.27 -24.10 -35.81
CA THR A 206 -7.83 -24.35 -35.71
C THR A 206 -7.15 -23.49 -34.64
N ARG A 207 -7.62 -22.27 -34.39
CA ARG A 207 -6.96 -21.29 -33.50
C ARG A 207 -7.50 -21.22 -32.07
N ARG A 208 -8.71 -21.69 -31.80
CA ARG A 208 -9.35 -21.53 -30.48
C ARG A 208 -8.51 -22.09 -29.34
N GLU A 209 -7.86 -23.23 -29.57
CA GLU A 209 -7.02 -23.93 -28.59
C GLU A 209 -5.78 -23.08 -28.27
N ALA A 210 -5.10 -22.56 -29.31
CA ALA A 210 -3.93 -21.70 -29.16
C ALA A 210 -4.26 -20.36 -28.47
N LEU A 211 -5.44 -19.79 -28.75
CA LEU A 211 -5.91 -18.56 -28.08
C LEU A 211 -6.20 -18.78 -26.59
N ALA A 212 -6.69 -19.97 -26.24
CA ALA A 212 -6.88 -20.36 -24.84
C ALA A 212 -5.53 -20.54 -24.13
N ASP A 213 -4.56 -21.15 -24.79
CA ASP A 213 -3.21 -21.33 -24.24
C ASP A 213 -2.51 -19.97 -24.05
N GLU A 214 -2.58 -19.06 -25.03
CA GLU A 214 -2.08 -17.67 -24.91
C GLU A 214 -2.77 -16.91 -23.76
N HIS A 215 -4.08 -17.14 -23.55
CA HIS A 215 -4.79 -16.56 -22.41
C HIS A 215 -4.21 -17.05 -21.08
N ILE A 216 -3.98 -18.35 -20.94
CA ILE A 216 -3.44 -18.97 -19.71
C ILE A 216 -2.00 -18.54 -19.46
N GLU A 217 -1.16 -18.48 -20.50
CA GLU A 217 0.22 -18.01 -20.37
C GLU A 217 0.29 -16.57 -19.84
N ARG A 218 -0.45 -15.66 -20.49
CA ARG A 218 -0.52 -14.26 -20.06
C ARG A 218 -1.06 -14.13 -18.63
N PHE A 219 -2.00 -15.00 -18.27
CA PHE A 219 -2.53 -15.07 -16.92
C PHE A 219 -1.48 -15.51 -15.90
N CYS A 220 -0.68 -16.52 -16.24
CA CYS A 220 0.37 -17.06 -15.39
C CYS A 220 1.52 -16.06 -15.19
N GLU A 221 1.88 -15.32 -16.24
CA GLU A 221 2.93 -14.30 -16.19
C GLU A 221 2.56 -13.10 -15.31
N GLN A 222 1.30 -12.66 -15.35
CA GLN A 222 0.90 -11.39 -14.74
C GLN A 222 0.49 -11.49 -13.28
N ARG A 223 -0.05 -12.63 -12.82
CA ARG A 223 -0.65 -12.70 -11.48
C ARG A 223 -0.24 -13.89 -10.63
N PHE A 224 -0.22 -15.14 -11.11
CA PHE A 224 0.18 -16.32 -10.33
C PHE A 224 0.51 -17.53 -11.21
N GLN A 225 1.41 -18.43 -10.77
CA GLN A 225 1.53 -19.75 -11.38
C GLN A 225 0.30 -20.60 -11.04
N LEU A 226 -0.60 -20.80 -12.02
CA LEU A 226 -1.72 -21.75 -11.90
C LEU A 226 -1.17 -23.18 -11.84
N THR A 227 -1.79 -24.05 -11.04
CA THR A 227 -1.52 -25.49 -11.13
C THR A 227 -2.06 -26.06 -12.43
N ASP A 228 -1.59 -27.23 -12.85
CA ASP A 228 -2.02 -27.80 -14.14
C ASP A 228 -3.52 -28.13 -14.18
N GLU A 229 -4.12 -28.47 -13.03
CA GLU A 229 -5.57 -28.66 -12.95
C GLU A 229 -6.34 -27.33 -13.02
N GLU A 230 -5.82 -26.28 -12.40
CA GLU A 230 -6.42 -24.94 -12.50
C GLU A 230 -6.32 -24.38 -13.93
N LYS A 231 -5.21 -24.64 -14.62
CA LYS A 231 -5.06 -24.27 -16.04
C LYS A 231 -6.13 -24.93 -16.90
N LYS A 232 -6.41 -26.23 -16.70
CA LYS A 232 -7.46 -26.95 -17.46
C LYS A 232 -8.85 -26.35 -17.22
N VAL A 233 -9.18 -26.01 -15.97
CA VAL A 233 -10.48 -25.40 -15.63
C VAL A 233 -10.61 -24.03 -16.28
N GLU A 234 -9.58 -23.18 -16.17
CA GLU A 234 -9.60 -21.84 -16.77
C GLU A 234 -9.62 -21.90 -18.31
N ARG A 235 -8.90 -22.86 -18.90
CA ARG A 235 -8.93 -23.15 -20.34
C ARG A 235 -10.34 -23.43 -20.83
N LYS A 236 -11.02 -24.34 -20.14
CA LYS A 236 -12.40 -24.71 -20.48
C LYS A 236 -13.33 -23.50 -20.33
N ARG A 237 -13.21 -22.77 -19.22
CA ARG A 237 -13.99 -21.54 -18.98
C ARG A 237 -13.80 -20.50 -20.09
N PHE A 238 -12.56 -20.27 -20.53
CA PHE A 238 -12.26 -19.35 -21.63
C PHE A 238 -12.87 -19.81 -22.95
N LEU A 239 -12.75 -21.10 -23.29
CA LEU A 239 -13.34 -21.67 -24.51
C LEU A 239 -14.87 -21.57 -24.50
N ASP A 240 -15.52 -21.94 -23.40
CA ASP A 240 -16.96 -21.88 -23.26
C ASP A 240 -17.47 -20.43 -23.42
N LEU A 241 -16.78 -19.46 -22.81
CA LEU A 241 -17.16 -18.05 -22.87
C LEU A 241 -16.92 -17.43 -24.26
N THR A 242 -15.83 -17.81 -24.93
CA THR A 242 -15.56 -17.31 -26.29
C THR A 242 -16.53 -17.89 -27.32
N GLU A 243 -16.95 -19.13 -27.13
CA GLU A 243 -18.00 -19.78 -27.95
C GLU A 243 -19.37 -19.11 -27.73
N GLU A 244 -19.73 -18.82 -26.47
CA GLU A 244 -20.93 -18.05 -26.11
C GLU A 244 -20.91 -16.69 -26.81
N VAL A 245 -19.81 -15.96 -26.71
CA VAL A 245 -19.62 -14.66 -27.35
C VAL A 245 -19.73 -14.74 -28.86
N ARG A 246 -19.23 -15.78 -29.53
CA ARG A 246 -19.33 -15.93 -30.99
C ARG A 246 -20.76 -16.18 -31.46
N LYS A 247 -21.58 -16.85 -30.64
CA LYS A 247 -22.99 -17.17 -30.96
C LYS A 247 -23.94 -16.00 -30.78
N MET A 248 -23.55 -14.98 -30.00
CA MET A 248 -24.36 -13.77 -29.82
C MET A 248 -24.56 -13.05 -31.16
N THR A 249 -25.71 -12.43 -31.35
CA THR A 249 -25.90 -11.44 -32.41
C THR A 249 -25.10 -10.17 -32.10
N ASP A 250 -24.88 -9.31 -33.09
CA ASP A 250 -24.18 -8.03 -32.85
C ASP A 250 -24.93 -7.15 -31.85
N ALA A 251 -26.26 -7.15 -31.89
CA ALA A 251 -27.09 -6.43 -30.95
C ALA A 251 -26.95 -6.97 -29.51
N GLU A 252 -26.99 -8.29 -29.34
CA GLU A 252 -26.80 -8.93 -28.03
C GLU A 252 -25.39 -8.70 -27.49
N PHE A 253 -24.36 -8.80 -28.34
CA PHE A 253 -22.99 -8.53 -27.95
C PHE A 253 -22.82 -7.09 -27.50
N GLU A 254 -23.38 -6.11 -28.22
CA GLU A 254 -23.28 -4.71 -27.83
C GLU A 254 -23.95 -4.40 -26.48
N MET A 255 -25.03 -5.12 -26.13
CA MET A 255 -25.71 -5.01 -24.84
C MET A 255 -24.95 -5.73 -23.71
N GLU A 256 -24.37 -6.90 -23.98
CA GLU A 256 -23.79 -7.80 -22.96
C GLU A 256 -22.25 -7.74 -22.86
N LYS A 257 -21.56 -7.04 -23.75
CA LYS A 257 -20.08 -7.01 -23.83
C LYS A 257 -19.39 -6.72 -22.51
N GLU A 258 -19.96 -5.84 -21.67
CA GLU A 258 -19.38 -5.49 -20.38
C GLU A 258 -19.55 -6.61 -19.34
N SER A 259 -20.73 -7.24 -19.32
CA SER A 259 -21.05 -8.39 -18.47
C SER A 259 -20.16 -9.59 -18.83
N VAL A 260 -20.00 -9.87 -20.12
CA VAL A 260 -19.18 -10.97 -20.60
C VAL A 260 -17.69 -10.71 -20.38
N ALA A 261 -17.23 -9.46 -20.56
CA ALA A 261 -15.88 -9.06 -20.18
C ALA A 261 -15.61 -9.30 -18.69
N ALA A 262 -16.54 -8.88 -17.83
CA ALA A 262 -16.44 -9.09 -16.39
C ALA A 262 -16.37 -10.58 -16.00
N ARG A 263 -17.07 -11.46 -16.73
CA ARG A 263 -16.99 -12.92 -16.54
C ARG A 263 -15.64 -13.52 -16.93
N LEU A 264 -14.83 -12.86 -17.75
CA LEU A 264 -13.47 -13.29 -18.09
C LEU A 264 -12.41 -12.66 -17.16
N GLU A 265 -12.77 -11.63 -16.40
CA GLU A 265 -11.85 -11.11 -15.40
C GLU A 265 -11.59 -12.19 -14.34
N PRO A 266 -10.32 -12.53 -14.09
CA PRO A 266 -10.03 -13.49 -13.06
C PRO A 266 -10.39 -12.99 -11.68
N GLU A 267 -10.89 -13.92 -10.86
CA GLU A 267 -10.93 -13.70 -9.43
C GLU A 267 -9.50 -13.45 -8.94
N ASP A 268 -9.25 -12.23 -8.47
CA ASP A 268 -8.02 -11.91 -7.77
C ASP A 268 -8.02 -12.71 -6.46
N LYS A 269 -7.37 -13.89 -6.51
CA LYS A 269 -7.26 -14.82 -5.38
C LYS A 269 -6.68 -14.11 -4.15
N VAL A 270 -5.79 -13.12 -4.31
CA VAL A 270 -5.28 -12.34 -3.18
C VAL A 270 -6.36 -11.44 -2.61
N LYS A 271 -7.14 -10.77 -3.46
CA LYS A 271 -8.29 -9.97 -3.01
C LYS A 271 -9.35 -10.84 -2.32
N LYS A 272 -9.64 -12.03 -2.85
CA LYS A 272 -10.56 -13.01 -2.24
C LYS A 272 -10.05 -13.51 -0.91
N LEU A 273 -8.78 -13.93 -0.84
CA LEU A 273 -8.13 -14.36 0.40
C LEU A 273 -8.05 -13.23 1.43
N ARG A 274 -7.81 -11.99 1.00
CA ARG A 274 -7.89 -10.81 1.90
C ARG A 274 -9.31 -10.63 2.44
N LYS A 275 -10.32 -10.70 1.57
CA LYS A 275 -11.73 -10.59 1.97
C LYS A 275 -12.14 -11.72 2.94
N GLU A 276 -11.79 -12.96 2.64
CA GLU A 276 -12.03 -14.11 3.53
C GLU A 276 -11.28 -13.98 4.86
N LEU A 277 -10.06 -13.45 4.85
CA LEU A 277 -9.29 -13.19 6.06
C LEU A 277 -9.94 -12.08 6.92
N ASP A 278 -10.43 -11.02 6.28
CA ASP A 278 -11.14 -9.91 6.93
C ASP A 278 -12.49 -10.38 7.52
N GLU A 279 -13.21 -11.26 6.81
CA GLU A 279 -14.47 -11.88 7.27
C GLU A 279 -14.25 -12.85 8.44
N ARG A 280 -13.15 -13.62 8.44
CA ARG A 280 -12.81 -14.56 9.53
C ARG A 280 -12.23 -13.89 10.77
N LEU A 281 -11.72 -12.67 10.65
CA LEU A 281 -11.13 -11.90 11.75
C LEU A 281 -11.81 -10.52 11.88
N PRO A 282 -13.13 -10.45 12.11
CA PRO A 282 -13.87 -9.17 12.13
C PRO A 282 -13.44 -8.27 13.30
N HIS A 283 -12.87 -8.84 14.36
CA HIS A 283 -12.33 -8.12 15.52
C HIS A 283 -10.86 -7.72 15.35
N LYS A 284 -10.20 -8.21 14.31
CA LYS A 284 -8.87 -7.78 13.89
C LYS A 284 -9.00 -6.79 12.75
N ARG A 285 -9.95 -5.85 12.85
CA ARG A 285 -9.92 -4.63 12.04
C ARG A 285 -8.51 -4.09 12.15
N ARG A 286 -7.76 -4.12 11.04
CA ARG A 286 -6.53 -3.34 10.92
C ARG A 286 -6.91 -1.96 11.42
N GLY A 287 -6.26 -1.48 12.48
CA GLY A 287 -6.72 -0.36 13.32
C GLY A 287 -6.79 1.00 12.62
N PHE A 288 -6.81 1.02 11.29
CA PHE A 288 -6.80 2.19 10.44
C PHE A 288 -7.72 1.90 9.25
N SER A 289 -8.77 2.70 9.11
CA SER A 289 -9.38 2.94 7.80
C SER A 289 -8.28 3.51 6.91
N GLY A 290 -8.23 3.18 5.61
CA GLY A 290 -7.23 3.75 4.70
C GLY A 290 -7.15 5.29 4.73
N LEU A 291 -8.14 5.97 5.32
CA LEU A 291 -8.13 7.39 5.66
C LEU A 291 -6.94 7.83 6.53
N SER A 292 -6.75 7.22 7.69
CA SER A 292 -5.67 7.61 8.61
C SER A 292 -4.29 7.23 8.07
N GLU A 293 -4.20 6.13 7.33
CA GLU A 293 -2.96 5.70 6.65
C GLU A 293 -2.49 6.71 5.60
N HIS A 294 -3.41 7.36 4.90
CA HIS A 294 -3.05 8.24 3.78
C HIS A 294 -3.07 9.73 4.12
N LEU A 295 -4.10 10.21 4.84
CA LEU A 295 -4.31 11.65 5.06
C LEU A 295 -3.81 12.17 6.40
N LEU A 296 -3.62 11.29 7.40
CA LEU A 296 -3.05 11.64 8.70
C LEU A 296 -1.55 11.36 8.79
N ASP A 297 -0.89 11.20 7.65
CA ASP A 297 0.55 10.97 7.54
C ASP A 297 1.33 12.30 7.52
N ASP A 298 2.53 12.33 8.11
CA ASP A 298 3.35 13.55 8.22
C ASP A 298 3.76 14.12 6.84
N ARG A 299 3.78 13.29 5.79
CA ARG A 299 4.09 13.71 4.41
C ARG A 299 3.00 14.58 3.80
N VAL A 300 1.78 14.53 4.31
CA VAL A 300 0.65 15.34 3.82
C VAL A 300 0.82 16.82 4.19
N VAL A 301 1.41 17.08 5.35
CA VAL A 301 1.58 18.42 5.92
C VAL A 301 2.28 19.39 4.96
N PRO A 302 3.51 19.14 4.47
CA PRO A 302 4.21 20.09 3.60
C PRO A 302 3.47 20.33 2.28
N ILE A 303 2.79 19.31 1.73
CA ILE A 303 2.04 19.43 0.47
C ILE A 303 0.82 20.33 0.66
N LEU A 304 0.08 20.17 1.76
CA LEU A 304 -1.10 21.01 2.05
C LEU A 304 -0.69 22.45 2.42
N GLU A 305 0.41 22.62 3.16
CA GLU A 305 0.96 23.96 3.45
C GLU A 305 1.32 24.70 2.16
N GLU A 306 2.02 24.04 1.23
CA GLU A 306 2.36 24.62 -0.05
C GLU A 306 1.11 25.00 -0.87
N ARG A 307 0.09 24.13 -0.91
CA ARG A 307 -1.17 24.39 -1.64
C ARG A 307 -1.95 25.56 -1.05
N LEU A 308 -2.09 25.62 0.28
CA LEU A 308 -2.80 26.70 0.96
C LEU A 308 -2.03 28.02 0.84
N GLY A 309 -0.69 27.98 0.86
CA GLY A 309 0.16 29.14 0.61
C GLY A 309 0.05 29.66 -0.83
N ARG A 310 -0.02 28.77 -1.82
CA ARG A 310 -0.23 29.13 -3.24
C ARG A 310 -1.66 29.62 -3.51
N GLY A 311 -2.66 29.11 -2.80
CA GLY A 311 -4.08 29.50 -2.92
C GLY A 311 -4.41 30.92 -2.43
N ALA A 312 -3.45 31.65 -1.85
CA ALA A 312 -3.54 33.08 -1.59
C ALA A 312 -3.16 33.94 -2.82
N SER A 313 -2.77 33.32 -3.94
CA SER A 313 -2.55 33.97 -5.22
C SER A 313 -3.42 33.27 -6.29
N PRO A 314 -4.23 34.00 -7.08
CA PRO A 314 -5.16 33.39 -8.02
C PRO A 314 -4.36 32.68 -9.12
N ALA A 315 -4.30 31.36 -9.05
CA ALA A 315 -3.70 30.55 -10.11
C ALA A 315 -4.59 30.61 -11.36
N ALA A 316 -4.02 31.10 -12.45
CA ALA A 316 -4.62 31.11 -13.77
C ALA A 316 -5.02 29.67 -14.20
N PRO A 317 -6.11 29.52 -14.97
CA PRO A 317 -6.55 28.21 -15.46
C PRO A 317 -5.45 27.59 -16.31
N VAL A 318 -5.06 26.37 -15.95
CA VAL A 318 -4.24 25.50 -16.79
C VAL A 318 -5.10 25.13 -18.01
N ARG A 319 -4.70 25.61 -19.18
CA ARG A 319 -5.25 25.24 -20.48
C ARG A 319 -4.70 23.91 -20.94
#